data_AF-A0A9D6FEK0-F1
#
_entry.id   AF-A0A9D6FEK0-F1
#
_cell.length_a   1.000
_cell.length_b   1.000
_cell.length_c   1.000
_cell.angle_alpha   90.00
_cell.angle_beta   90.00
_cell.angle_gamma   90.00
#
_symmetry.space_group_name_H-M   'P 1'
#
loop_
_entity.id
_entity.type
_entity.pdbx_description
1 polymer ?
#
loop_
_entity_poly.entity_id
_entity_poly.type
_entity_poly.pdbx_seq_one_letter_code
_entity_poly.pdbx_strand_id
1 'polypeptide(L)'
;MKAEHKLFFAIPFDSATKNLYDCVTAAIKKRYPHVTTVIGKEEVGPSPEYSEIASFKAQNRELSDQFVDQIRDADIVVADLTHNNPNVHVELGLALGQNKNILRVTGRSVSELGFDIRNLEAFQYKDQSQLIEKIARYLDTFLRIKQLEFSTNLAALHAKEPSKIELRAFPPNKEFDTRSNVSPNFRMRDGAVRVEFEILQARHPHDWFGVFIRAGYYPWQDSNLVYIRQDGRLEVVPYPGASILGATAGQPTSGRQTLNIEFENNYLLAEVGQTRLEISTLSSQGFGRVLPAVFGVDADVHAMQLVCRDTIDR
;
A
#
# COMPACT_ATOMS: atom_id res chain seq x y z
N MET A 1 4.20 4.95 -10.07
CA MET A 1 4.23 5.03 -8.60
C MET A 1 3.22 6.06 -8.17
N LYS A 2 2.63 5.92 -6.98
CA LYS A 2 1.64 6.89 -6.49
C LYS A 2 2.27 8.30 -6.53
N ALA A 3 1.63 9.22 -7.25
CA ALA A 3 2.22 10.54 -7.52
C ALA A 3 2.14 11.48 -6.31
N GLU A 4 1.18 11.26 -5.41
CA GLU A 4 0.93 12.08 -4.23
C GLU A 4 0.87 11.21 -2.97
N HIS A 5 1.54 11.66 -1.91
CA HIS A 5 1.51 10.99 -0.62
C HIS A 5 0.83 11.85 0.44
N LYS A 6 0.17 11.20 1.40
CA LYS A 6 -0.58 11.88 2.46
C LYS A 6 0.06 11.63 3.83
N LEU A 7 0.37 12.72 4.53
CA LEU A 7 0.89 12.76 5.89
C LEU A 7 -0.21 13.19 6.86
N PHE A 8 -0.54 12.34 7.83
CA PHE A 8 -1.50 12.67 8.88
C PHE A 8 -0.77 13.02 10.18
N PHE A 9 -1.12 14.16 10.78
CA PHE A 9 -0.60 14.62 12.06
C PHE A 9 -1.60 14.29 13.18
N ALA A 10 -1.24 13.32 14.01
CA ALA A 10 -1.94 12.98 15.24
C ALA A 10 -1.37 13.84 16.38
N ILE A 11 -2.05 14.94 16.70
CA ILE A 11 -1.58 15.98 17.62
C ILE A 11 -2.67 16.40 18.62
N PRO A 12 -2.30 16.89 19.80
CA PRO A 12 -3.23 17.63 20.66
C PRO A 12 -3.86 18.84 19.94
N PHE A 13 -5.16 19.07 20.15
CA PHE A 13 -5.92 20.19 19.57
C PHE A 13 -5.82 21.52 20.33
N ASP A 14 -4.75 21.74 21.09
CA ASP A 14 -4.53 23.03 21.73
C ASP A 14 -3.91 24.04 20.75
N SER A 15 -4.12 25.33 21.02
CA SER A 15 -3.70 26.41 20.12
C SER A 15 -2.18 26.48 19.92
N ALA A 16 -1.38 26.12 20.92
CA ALA A 16 0.08 26.18 20.81
C ALA A 16 0.59 25.08 19.88
N THR A 17 0.12 23.85 20.08
CA THR A 17 0.45 22.69 19.23
C THR A 17 -0.03 22.93 17.79
N LYS A 18 -1.24 23.45 17.60
CA LYS A 18 -1.76 23.76 16.26
C LYS A 18 -0.89 24.77 15.51
N ASN A 19 -0.52 25.88 16.14
CA ASN A 19 0.34 26.90 15.53
C ASN A 19 1.72 26.35 15.14
N LEU A 20 2.28 25.46 15.97
CA LEU A 20 3.51 24.74 15.65
C LEU A 20 3.33 23.88 14.39
N TYR A 21 2.27 23.08 14.34
CA TYR A 21 2.03 22.17 13.22
C TYR A 21 1.57 22.85 11.94
N ASP A 22 1.00 24.06 12.00
CA ASP A 22 0.77 24.91 10.84
C ASP A 22 2.10 25.34 10.21
N CYS A 23 3.07 25.74 11.04
CA CYS A 23 4.42 26.06 10.57
C CYS A 23 5.14 24.83 9.99
N VAL A 24 5.03 23.67 10.64
CA VAL A 24 5.58 22.39 10.16
C VAL A 24 4.97 22.05 8.80
N THR A 25 3.65 22.11 8.69
CA THR A 25 2.89 21.86 7.45
C THR A 25 3.39 22.74 6.30
N ALA A 26 3.54 24.05 6.53
CA ALA A 26 4.05 24.97 5.52
C ALA A 26 5.48 24.62 5.07
N ALA A 27 6.36 24.25 6.01
CA ALA A 27 7.73 23.85 5.72
C ALA A 27 7.79 22.53 4.93
N ILE A 28 7.00 21.53 5.32
CA ILE A 28 6.90 20.23 4.62
C ILE A 28 6.38 20.44 3.20
N LYS A 29 5.29 21.19 3.01
CA LYS A 29 4.73 21.46 1.68
C LYS A 29 5.71 22.20 0.77
N LYS A 30 6.49 23.14 1.31
CA LYS A 30 7.53 23.86 0.57
C LYS A 30 8.64 22.92 0.09
N ARG A 31 9.04 21.97 0.94
CA ARG A 31 10.13 21.03 0.65
C ARG A 31 9.69 19.84 -0.21
N TYR A 32 8.45 19.38 -0.04
CA TYR A 32 7.86 18.22 -0.70
C TYR A 32 6.50 18.59 -1.31
N PRO A 33 6.46 19.21 -2.51
CA PRO A 33 5.21 19.73 -3.10
C PRO A 33 4.15 18.67 -3.40
N HIS A 34 4.55 17.40 -3.53
CA HIS A 34 3.70 16.24 -3.80
C HIS A 34 3.22 15.52 -2.52
N VAL A 35 3.58 16.03 -1.33
CA VAL A 35 3.10 15.51 -0.05
C VAL A 35 2.00 16.43 0.48
N THR A 36 0.80 15.88 0.63
CA THR A 36 -0.32 16.55 1.28
C THR A 36 -0.29 16.27 2.78
N THR A 37 -0.43 17.30 3.59
CA THR A 37 -0.51 17.17 5.05
C THR A 37 -1.94 17.39 5.51
N VAL A 38 -2.34 16.64 6.54
CA VAL A 38 -3.66 16.76 7.16
C VAL A 38 -3.48 16.72 8.68
N ILE A 39 -4.04 17.72 9.35
CA ILE A 39 -4.27 17.74 10.79
C ILE A 39 -5.73 17.34 10.97
N GLY A 40 -6.06 16.56 12.01
CA GLY A 40 -7.43 16.17 12.28
C GLY A 40 -8.41 17.38 12.28
N LYS A 41 -9.69 17.12 11.99
CA LYS A 41 -10.65 18.18 11.63
C LYS A 41 -11.09 19.06 12.81
N GLU A 42 -11.23 18.50 14.01
CA GLU A 42 -11.75 19.19 15.20
C GLU A 42 -11.49 18.39 16.48
N GLU A 43 -11.59 19.02 17.66
CA GLU A 43 -11.60 18.29 18.93
C GLU A 43 -12.92 17.53 19.09
N VAL A 44 -12.87 16.26 19.50
CA VAL A 44 -14.09 15.49 19.75
C VAL A 44 -14.72 16.00 21.06
N GLY A 45 -15.74 16.84 20.90
CA GLY A 45 -16.59 17.29 22.00
C GLY A 45 -17.50 16.15 22.52
N PRO A 46 -18.18 16.35 23.65
CA PRO A 46 -19.22 15.41 24.09
C PRO A 46 -20.30 15.28 23.01
N SER A 47 -20.77 14.05 22.77
CA SER A 47 -21.86 13.81 21.81
C SER A 47 -23.08 14.70 22.14
N PRO A 48 -23.76 15.28 21.13
CA PRO A 48 -24.99 16.04 21.33
C PRO A 48 -26.03 15.24 22.15
N GLU A 49 -26.89 15.93 22.90
CA GLU A 49 -28.05 15.28 23.52
C GLU A 49 -29.02 14.81 22.43
N TYR A 50 -28.93 13.53 22.06
CA TYR A 50 -29.95 12.87 21.26
C TYR A 50 -30.91 12.07 22.17
N SER A 51 -32.02 11.56 21.60
CA SER A 51 -32.82 10.52 22.27
C SER A 51 -31.93 9.35 22.70
N GLU A 52 -32.23 8.67 23.81
CA GLU A 52 -31.41 7.56 24.34
C GLU A 52 -31.01 6.53 23.26
N ILE A 53 -31.92 6.19 22.34
CA ILE A 53 -31.67 5.25 21.24
C ILE A 53 -30.70 5.82 20.18
N ALA A 54 -30.83 7.11 19.86
CA ALA A 54 -29.96 7.77 18.90
C ALA A 54 -28.56 8.00 19.50
N SER A 55 -28.47 8.41 20.76
CA SER A 55 -27.20 8.54 21.51
C SER A 55 -26.48 7.20 21.59
N PHE A 56 -27.19 6.12 21.92
CA PHE A 56 -26.64 4.77 21.96
C PHE A 56 -26.06 4.31 20.60
N LYS A 57 -26.73 4.66 19.49
CA LYS A 57 -26.26 4.34 18.13
C LYS A 57 -25.14 5.25 17.64
N ALA A 58 -25.13 6.52 18.03
CA ALA A 58 -24.20 7.55 17.57
C ALA A 58 -22.86 7.51 18.31
N GLN A 59 -22.85 7.10 19.59
CA GLN A 59 -21.66 7.07 20.46
C GLN A 59 -20.43 6.40 19.82
N ASN A 60 -20.64 5.33 19.02
CA ASN A 60 -19.53 4.62 18.37
C ASN A 60 -19.19 5.13 16.96
N ARG A 61 -20.11 5.85 16.30
CA ARG A 61 -19.92 6.35 14.91
C ARG A 61 -19.12 7.64 14.87
N GLU A 62 -19.41 8.59 15.77
CA GLU A 62 -18.78 9.92 15.74
C GLU A 62 -17.25 9.86 15.88
N LEU A 63 -16.73 8.95 16.73
CA LEU A 63 -15.29 8.73 16.88
C LEU A 63 -14.64 8.04 15.67
N SER A 64 -15.39 7.17 14.98
CA SER A 64 -14.88 6.43 13.82
C SER A 64 -14.79 7.33 12.57
N ASP A 65 -15.82 8.13 12.30
CA ASP A 65 -15.94 8.79 11.00
C ASP A 65 -14.97 9.99 10.82
N GLN A 66 -14.46 10.59 11.91
CA GLN A 66 -13.65 11.81 11.81
C GLN A 66 -12.18 11.57 11.46
N PHE A 67 -11.51 10.61 12.12
CA PHE A 67 -10.06 10.37 11.94
C PHE A 67 -9.72 9.00 11.35
N VAL A 68 -10.58 7.98 11.48
CA VAL A 68 -10.27 6.63 10.96
C VAL A 68 -10.06 6.68 9.46
N ASP A 69 -10.92 7.39 8.73
CA ASP A 69 -10.78 7.56 7.29
C ASP A 69 -9.50 8.32 6.91
N GLN A 70 -9.13 9.34 7.70
CA GLN A 70 -7.92 10.12 7.43
C GLN A 70 -6.65 9.30 7.68
N ILE A 71 -6.62 8.52 8.76
CA ILE A 71 -5.56 7.58 9.08
C ILE A 71 -5.49 6.49 8.00
N ARG A 72 -6.65 5.92 7.63
CA ARG A 72 -6.76 4.91 6.57
C ARG A 72 -6.23 5.41 5.24
N ASP A 73 -6.48 6.67 4.91
CA ASP A 73 -6.04 7.25 3.64
C ASP A 73 -4.59 7.79 3.71
N ALA A 74 -4.01 7.93 4.91
CA ALA A 74 -2.64 8.39 5.09
C ALA A 74 -1.62 7.29 4.74
N ASP A 75 -0.51 7.69 4.11
CA ASP A 75 0.64 6.83 3.85
C ASP A 75 1.59 6.82 5.07
N ILE A 76 1.66 7.94 5.78
CA ILE A 76 2.46 8.13 6.99
C ILE A 76 1.62 8.84 8.07
N VAL A 77 1.77 8.39 9.31
CA VAL A 77 1.22 9.02 10.51
C VAL A 77 2.37 9.54 11.36
N VAL A 78 2.33 10.83 11.71
CA VAL A 78 3.23 11.42 12.70
C VAL A 78 2.45 11.59 13.99
N ALA A 79 2.84 10.87 15.03
CA ALA A 79 2.19 10.91 16.34
C ALA A 79 3.03 11.71 17.33
N ASP A 80 2.48 12.84 17.81
CA ASP A 80 3.13 13.69 18.79
C ASP A 80 2.73 13.33 20.22
N LEU A 81 3.65 12.69 20.92
CA LEU A 81 3.42 12.12 22.25
C LEU A 81 3.82 13.07 23.38
N THR A 82 4.20 14.32 23.08
CA THR A 82 4.76 15.30 24.03
C THR A 82 3.93 15.44 25.30
N HIS A 83 2.61 15.48 25.19
CA HIS A 83 1.71 15.73 26.31
C HIS A 83 0.97 14.49 26.81
N ASN A 84 1.32 13.29 26.31
CA ASN A 84 0.64 12.05 26.65
C ASN A 84 -0.90 12.13 26.46
N ASN A 85 -1.34 12.81 25.39
CA ASN A 85 -2.76 13.06 25.12
C ASN A 85 -3.48 11.74 24.76
N PRO A 86 -4.56 11.35 25.47
CA PRO A 86 -5.29 10.11 25.20
C PRO A 86 -5.82 9.97 23.76
N ASN A 87 -6.22 11.06 23.12
CA ASN A 87 -6.75 11.02 21.75
C ASN A 87 -5.65 10.64 20.75
N VAL A 88 -4.44 11.17 20.92
CA VAL A 88 -3.28 10.79 20.11
C VAL A 88 -2.94 9.31 20.28
N HIS A 89 -3.14 8.74 21.48
CA HIS A 89 -2.95 7.31 21.72
C HIS A 89 -4.00 6.45 21.02
N VAL A 90 -5.26 6.89 20.96
CA VAL A 90 -6.31 6.21 20.19
C VAL A 90 -5.97 6.21 18.69
N GLU A 91 -5.59 7.36 18.13
CA GLU A 91 -5.17 7.49 16.73
C GLU A 91 -3.92 6.64 16.43
N LEU A 92 -2.94 6.64 17.33
CA LEU A 92 -1.76 5.80 17.25
C LEU A 92 -2.11 4.31 17.26
N GLY A 93 -3.05 3.90 18.13
CA GLY A 93 -3.56 2.52 18.20
C GLY A 93 -4.26 2.10 16.91
N LEU A 94 -5.08 2.98 16.32
CA LEU A 94 -5.71 2.76 15.02
C LEU A 94 -4.68 2.64 13.90
N ALA A 95 -3.68 3.53 13.87
CA ALA A 95 -2.60 3.50 12.89
C ALA A 95 -1.76 2.22 13.00
N LEU A 96 -1.49 1.76 14.22
CA LEU A 96 -0.83 0.47 14.49
C LEU A 96 -1.67 -0.70 13.97
N GLY A 97 -2.96 -0.74 14.30
CA GLY A 97 -3.89 -1.79 13.86
C GLY A 97 -4.05 -1.85 12.34
N GLN A 98 -3.89 -0.72 11.65
CA GLN A 98 -3.92 -0.63 10.19
C GLN A 98 -2.54 -0.79 9.53
N ASN A 99 -1.50 -1.10 10.30
CA ASN A 99 -0.14 -1.26 9.83
C ASN A 99 0.33 -0.05 8.99
N LYS A 100 0.22 1.15 9.57
CA LYS A 100 0.68 2.41 8.97
C LYS A 100 2.16 2.68 9.22
N ASN A 101 2.77 3.52 8.39
CA ASN A 101 4.11 4.04 8.65
C ASN A 101 4.02 5.10 9.74
N ILE A 102 4.53 4.82 10.92
CA ILE A 102 4.36 5.69 12.08
C ILE A 102 5.71 6.29 12.48
N LEU A 103 5.78 7.63 12.46
CA LEU A 103 6.85 8.38 13.11
C LEU A 103 6.35 8.90 14.45
N ARG A 104 6.92 8.40 15.54
CA ARG A 104 6.61 8.86 16.90
C ARG A 104 7.59 9.96 17.29
N VAL A 105 7.09 11.09 17.76
CA VAL A 105 7.90 12.21 18.21
C VAL A 105 7.47 12.67 19.59
N THR A 106 8.38 13.29 20.34
CA THR A 106 8.07 13.88 21.65
C THR A 106 8.98 15.06 21.96
N GLY A 107 8.42 16.14 22.49
CA GLY A 107 9.13 17.29 23.02
C GLY A 107 9.64 17.07 24.45
N ARG A 108 9.26 15.96 25.09
CA ARG A 108 9.63 15.59 26.47
C ARG A 108 10.55 14.38 26.51
N SER A 109 11.06 14.05 27.70
CA SER A 109 11.87 12.85 27.86
C SER A 109 11.07 11.59 27.51
N VAL A 110 11.68 10.65 26.78
CA VAL A 110 11.08 9.34 26.48
C VAL A 110 10.71 8.57 27.76
N SER A 111 11.43 8.82 28.86
CA SER A 111 11.12 8.23 30.17
C SER A 111 9.78 8.68 30.76
N GLU A 112 9.23 9.81 30.31
CA GLU A 112 7.94 10.35 30.76
C GLU A 112 6.75 9.74 30.00
N LEU A 113 7.01 8.98 28.92
CA LEU A 113 5.96 8.27 28.20
C LEU A 113 5.40 7.12 29.05
N GLY A 114 4.10 6.86 28.86
CA GLY A 114 3.38 5.75 29.50
C GLY A 114 4.07 4.41 29.26
N PHE A 115 3.93 3.47 30.21
CA PHE A 115 4.70 2.22 30.17
C PHE A 115 4.43 1.40 28.90
N ASP A 116 3.21 1.45 28.37
CA ASP A 116 2.78 0.72 27.16
C ASP A 116 3.54 1.13 25.88
N ILE A 117 4.08 2.36 25.83
CA ILE A 117 4.75 2.91 24.64
C ILE A 117 6.22 3.27 24.90
N ARG A 118 6.71 3.15 26.13
CA ARG A 118 8.10 3.49 26.51
C ARG A 118 9.14 2.62 25.79
N ASN A 119 8.75 1.41 25.39
CA ASN A 119 9.59 0.49 24.62
C ASN A 119 9.50 0.72 23.11
N LEU A 120 8.59 1.59 22.65
CA LEU A 120 8.52 1.98 21.24
C LEU A 120 9.51 3.11 20.98
N GLU A 121 10.21 3.04 19.85
CA GLU A 121 11.12 4.10 19.45
C GLU A 121 10.33 5.40 19.20
N ALA A 122 10.65 6.44 19.98
CA ALA A 122 10.11 7.78 19.85
C ALA A 122 11.27 8.79 19.75
N PHE A 123 11.19 9.67 18.75
CA PHE A 123 12.25 10.64 18.50
C PHE A 123 12.02 11.91 19.30
N GLN A 124 12.88 12.15 20.29
CA GLN A 124 12.82 13.39 21.07
C GLN A 124 13.26 14.60 20.23
N TYR A 125 12.45 15.67 20.22
CA TYR A 125 12.77 16.98 19.65
C TYR A 125 12.80 18.07 20.74
N LYS A 126 13.56 19.15 20.52
CA LYS A 126 13.70 20.29 21.44
C LYS A 126 12.99 21.54 20.96
N ASP A 127 12.90 21.69 19.65
CA ASP A 127 12.33 22.85 18.98
C ASP A 127 11.72 22.45 17.62
N GLN A 128 11.06 23.41 16.99
CA GLN A 128 10.41 23.24 15.70
C GLN A 128 11.39 22.81 14.59
N SER A 129 12.60 23.37 14.57
CA SER A 129 13.59 23.06 13.53
C SER A 129 13.99 21.59 13.59
N GLN A 130 14.23 21.08 14.81
CA GLN A 130 14.57 19.68 15.02
C GLN A 130 13.40 18.73 14.69
N LEU A 131 12.16 19.13 14.99
CA LEU A 131 10.96 18.37 14.60
C LEU A 131 10.84 18.25 13.08
N ILE A 132 11.01 19.37 12.35
CA ILE A 132 11.01 19.39 10.89
C ILE A 132 12.10 18.48 10.34
N GLU A 133 13.31 18.52 10.89
CA GLU A 133 14.42 17.67 10.43
C GLU A 133 14.11 16.18 10.58
N LYS A 134 13.51 15.77 11.70
CA LYS A 134 13.13 14.37 11.94
C LYS A 134 12.05 13.90 10.97
N ILE A 135 11.02 14.71 10.77
CA ILE A 135 9.95 14.41 9.80
C ILE A 135 10.54 14.30 8.39
N ALA A 136 11.40 15.25 8.00
CA ALA A 136 12.06 15.25 6.70
C ALA A 136 12.92 14.00 6.48
N ARG A 137 13.72 13.61 7.49
CA ARG A 137 14.56 12.40 7.39
C ARG A 137 13.74 11.12 7.25
N TYR A 138 12.62 11.04 7.98
CA TYR A 138 11.69 9.92 7.87
C TYR A 138 11.04 9.87 6.48
N LEU A 139 10.57 11.01 5.97
CA LEU A 139 10.04 11.15 4.61
C LEU A 139 11.08 10.79 3.54
N ASP A 140 12.32 11.28 3.66
CA ASP A 140 13.39 10.96 2.72
C ASP A 140 13.64 9.45 2.65
N THR A 141 13.62 8.77 3.80
CA THR A 141 13.76 7.32 3.87
C THR A 141 12.57 6.59 3.24
N PHE A 142 11.35 7.01 3.60
CA PHE A 142 10.11 6.46 3.04
C PHE A 142 10.10 6.59 1.51
N LEU A 143 10.33 7.79 0.98
CA LEU A 143 10.32 8.08 -0.45
C LEU A 143 11.43 7.31 -1.18
N ARG A 144 12.62 7.19 -0.57
CA ARG A 144 13.70 6.38 -1.14
C ARG A 144 13.33 4.90 -1.26
N ILE A 145 12.61 4.34 -0.26
CA ILE A 145 12.10 2.95 -0.33
C ILE A 145 11.07 2.83 -1.45
N LYS A 146 10.13 3.79 -1.55
CA LYS A 146 9.13 3.78 -2.63
C LYS A 146 9.78 3.89 -4.01
N GLN A 147 10.90 4.61 -4.12
CA GLN A 147 11.67 4.80 -5.35
C GLN A 147 12.64 3.65 -5.72
N LEU A 148 12.65 2.53 -4.98
CA LEU A 148 13.54 1.41 -5.30
C LEU A 148 13.25 0.85 -6.71
N GLU A 149 14.27 0.83 -7.55
CA GLU A 149 14.24 0.21 -8.88
C GLU A 149 14.57 -1.29 -8.79
N PHE A 150 14.36 -2.05 -9.88
CA PHE A 150 14.74 -3.47 -9.97
C PHE A 150 16.29 -3.62 -9.97
N SER A 151 16.95 -3.47 -8.82
CA SER A 151 18.41 -3.49 -8.68
C SER A 151 18.89 -4.68 -7.84
N THR A 152 20.04 -5.26 -8.18
CA THR A 152 20.56 -6.43 -7.45
C THR A 152 21.29 -6.11 -6.15
N ASN A 153 21.50 -4.84 -5.82
CA ASN A 153 22.39 -4.44 -4.72
C ASN A 153 21.77 -4.64 -3.32
N LEU A 154 20.46 -4.86 -3.22
CA LEU A 154 19.75 -5.15 -1.97
C LEU A 154 18.98 -6.47 -2.08
N ALA A 155 19.70 -7.59 -2.00
CA ALA A 155 19.15 -8.93 -2.24
C ALA A 155 17.92 -9.27 -1.38
N ALA A 156 17.78 -8.71 -0.18
CA ALA A 156 16.61 -8.94 0.68
C ALA A 156 15.31 -8.30 0.14
N LEU A 157 15.44 -7.23 -0.65
CA LEU A 157 14.29 -6.49 -1.21
C LEU A 157 14.01 -6.86 -2.67
N HIS A 158 14.81 -7.75 -3.26
CA HIS A 158 14.69 -8.11 -4.66
C HIS A 158 14.58 -9.62 -4.83
N ALA A 159 13.71 -10.02 -5.74
CA ALA A 159 13.63 -11.40 -6.18
C ALA A 159 13.60 -11.47 -7.70
N LYS A 160 14.13 -12.56 -8.23
CA LYS A 160 14.06 -12.87 -9.65
C LYS A 160 13.76 -14.34 -9.84
N GLU A 161 13.07 -14.67 -10.92
CA GLU A 161 12.97 -16.06 -11.34
C GLU A 161 14.34 -16.53 -11.86
N PRO A 162 14.87 -17.65 -11.35
CA PRO A 162 16.18 -18.16 -11.73
C PRO A 162 16.17 -18.84 -13.10
N SER A 163 15.00 -19.26 -13.59
CA SER A 163 14.83 -19.96 -14.85
C SER A 163 13.49 -19.61 -15.50
N LYS A 164 13.39 -19.89 -16.79
CA LYS A 164 12.13 -19.83 -17.54
C LYS A 164 11.07 -20.67 -16.83
N ILE A 165 9.84 -20.15 -16.75
CA ILE A 165 8.68 -20.88 -16.26
C ILE A 165 7.76 -21.18 -17.44
N GLU A 166 7.31 -22.42 -17.52
CA GLU A 166 6.36 -22.89 -18.51
C GLU A 166 5.00 -23.08 -17.84
N LEU A 167 4.03 -22.25 -18.22
CA LEU A 167 2.66 -22.31 -17.75
C LEU A 167 1.79 -22.87 -18.88
N ARG A 168 0.89 -23.80 -18.55
CA ARG A 168 0.10 -24.52 -19.54
C ARG A 168 -1.39 -24.49 -19.22
N ALA A 169 -2.21 -24.47 -20.26
CA ALA A 169 -3.65 -24.46 -20.17
C ALA A 169 -4.15 -25.78 -19.58
N PHE A 170 -4.73 -25.71 -18.38
CA PHE A 170 -5.36 -26.87 -17.77
C PHE A 170 -6.68 -27.30 -18.46
N PRO A 171 -7.14 -28.53 -18.22
CA PRO A 171 -8.50 -28.92 -18.55
C PRO A 171 -9.53 -28.11 -17.72
N PRO A 172 -10.79 -27.98 -18.18
CA PRO A 172 -11.81 -27.09 -17.59
C PRO A 172 -12.09 -27.27 -16.09
N ASN A 173 -11.70 -28.42 -15.51
CA ASN A 173 -11.97 -28.79 -14.13
C ASN A 173 -10.90 -28.30 -13.13
N LYS A 174 -9.93 -27.48 -13.58
CA LYS A 174 -8.95 -26.80 -12.72
C LYS A 174 -9.04 -25.30 -12.96
N GLU A 175 -8.88 -24.51 -11.89
CA GLU A 175 -9.04 -23.05 -11.98
C GLU A 175 -7.97 -22.39 -12.87
N PHE A 176 -6.68 -22.65 -12.69
CA PHE A 176 -5.56 -22.11 -13.51
C PHE A 176 -4.19 -22.70 -13.10
N ASP A 177 -3.14 -22.48 -13.89
CA ASP A 177 -1.74 -22.89 -13.56
C ASP A 177 -0.96 -21.71 -12.99
N THR A 178 -0.32 -21.91 -11.83
CA THR A 178 0.56 -20.93 -11.20
C THR A 178 1.87 -21.60 -10.82
N ARG A 179 3.00 -20.98 -11.15
CA ARG A 179 4.33 -21.47 -10.75
C ARG A 179 5.24 -20.30 -10.47
N SER A 180 6.07 -20.43 -9.46
CA SER A 180 7.13 -19.46 -9.16
C SER A 180 8.21 -20.16 -8.36
N ASN A 181 9.47 -19.94 -8.75
CA ASN A 181 10.63 -20.41 -7.99
C ASN A 181 11.16 -19.33 -7.05
N VAL A 182 10.53 -18.14 -7.03
CA VAL A 182 10.77 -17.15 -5.98
C VAL A 182 10.42 -17.75 -4.63
N SER A 183 11.30 -17.51 -3.65
CA SER A 183 11.14 -17.99 -2.27
C SER A 183 9.72 -17.72 -1.77
N PRO A 184 9.01 -18.72 -1.20
CA PRO A 184 7.70 -18.53 -0.58
C PRO A 184 7.70 -17.47 0.53
N ASN A 185 8.87 -17.21 1.12
CA ASN A 185 9.06 -16.20 2.17
C ASN A 185 9.18 -14.78 1.60
N PHE A 186 9.50 -14.62 0.32
CA PHE A 186 9.48 -13.32 -0.35
C PHE A 186 8.02 -12.93 -0.61
N ARG A 187 7.47 -12.19 0.34
CA ARG A 187 6.10 -11.67 0.30
C ARG A 187 6.18 -10.15 0.44
N MET A 188 5.35 -9.45 -0.31
CA MET A 188 5.31 -7.99 -0.27
C MET A 188 3.88 -7.47 -0.23
N ARG A 189 3.70 -6.33 0.43
CA ARG A 189 2.46 -5.55 0.39
C ARG A 189 2.54 -4.49 -0.71
N ASP A 190 3.65 -3.79 -0.80
CA ASP A 190 3.92 -2.71 -1.73
C ASP A 190 5.17 -3.08 -2.55
N GLY A 191 5.15 -2.80 -3.84
CA GLY A 191 6.27 -3.19 -4.69
C GLY A 191 6.05 -2.93 -6.16
N ALA A 192 6.97 -3.47 -6.94
CA ALA A 192 6.81 -3.56 -8.38
C ALA A 192 7.23 -4.94 -8.88
N VAL A 193 6.62 -5.33 -9.99
CA VAL A 193 6.86 -6.60 -10.67
C VAL A 193 7.03 -6.30 -12.15
N ARG A 194 8.05 -6.89 -12.76
CA ARG A 194 8.27 -6.88 -14.20
C ARG A 194 8.29 -8.32 -14.67
N VAL A 195 7.41 -8.67 -15.60
CA VAL A 195 7.33 -10.01 -16.18
C VAL A 195 7.49 -9.95 -17.69
N GLU A 196 8.51 -10.62 -18.21
CA GLU A 196 8.65 -10.89 -19.64
C GLU A 196 7.99 -12.23 -19.96
N PHE A 197 6.99 -12.21 -20.81
CA PHE A 197 6.19 -13.39 -21.14
C PHE A 197 5.86 -13.47 -22.63
N GLU A 198 5.44 -14.64 -23.08
CA GLU A 198 4.93 -14.89 -24.43
C GLU A 198 3.75 -15.86 -24.35
N ILE A 199 2.59 -15.45 -24.89
CA ILE A 199 1.44 -16.34 -25.06
C ILE A 199 1.67 -17.16 -26.33
N LEU A 200 1.85 -18.47 -26.18
CA LEU A 200 2.15 -19.39 -27.27
C LEU A 200 0.87 -19.86 -27.98
N GLN A 201 -0.16 -20.16 -27.20
CA GLN A 201 -1.43 -20.67 -27.70
C GLN A 201 -2.56 -20.19 -26.79
N ALA A 202 -3.69 -19.81 -27.40
CA ALA A 202 -4.94 -19.52 -26.71
C ALA A 202 -6.08 -20.26 -27.42
N ARG A 203 -7.07 -20.72 -26.66
CA ARG A 203 -8.24 -21.45 -27.17
C ARG A 203 -9.39 -20.49 -27.48
N HIS A 204 -9.51 -19.42 -26.70
CA HIS A 204 -10.55 -18.40 -26.80
C HIS A 204 -9.99 -16.99 -26.57
N PRO A 205 -10.62 -15.94 -27.13
CA PRO A 205 -10.23 -14.54 -26.87
C PRO A 205 -10.29 -14.13 -25.39
N HIS A 206 -11.04 -14.88 -24.57
CA HIS A 206 -11.17 -14.66 -23.14
C HIS A 206 -10.06 -15.33 -22.32
N ASP A 207 -9.21 -16.13 -22.94
CA ASP A 207 -8.08 -16.75 -22.25
C ASP A 207 -7.02 -15.68 -21.95
N TRP A 208 -6.28 -15.87 -20.86
CA TRP A 208 -5.40 -14.83 -20.34
C TRP A 208 -4.13 -15.37 -19.69
N PHE A 209 -3.10 -14.52 -19.73
CA PHE A 209 -1.92 -14.59 -18.88
C PHE A 209 -2.01 -13.48 -17.83
N GLY A 210 -1.63 -13.75 -16.59
CA GLY A 210 -1.72 -12.76 -15.52
C GLY A 210 -0.73 -12.98 -14.39
N VAL A 211 -0.79 -12.09 -13.43
CA VAL A 211 0.05 -12.08 -12.23
C VAL A 211 -0.83 -11.78 -11.03
N PHE A 212 -0.89 -12.72 -10.09
CA PHE A 212 -1.43 -12.46 -8.78
C PHE A 212 -0.44 -11.60 -7.99
N ILE A 213 -0.94 -10.53 -7.41
CA ILE A 213 -0.24 -9.73 -6.40
C ILE A 213 -0.93 -9.90 -5.05
N ARG A 214 -0.13 -9.81 -3.98
CA ARG A 214 -0.59 -10.04 -2.60
C ARG A 214 -1.27 -11.41 -2.43
N ALA A 215 -0.77 -12.42 -3.16
CA ALA A 215 -1.31 -13.76 -3.11
C ALA A 215 -1.19 -14.38 -1.71
N GLY A 216 -2.34 -14.56 -1.06
CA GLY A 216 -2.44 -15.17 0.27
C GLY A 216 -2.13 -16.68 0.28
N TYR A 217 -2.55 -17.37 1.33
CA TYR A 217 -2.58 -18.83 1.30
C TYR A 217 -3.68 -19.30 0.36
N TYR A 218 -3.47 -20.46 -0.29
CA TYR A 218 -4.45 -21.06 -1.19
C TYR A 218 -5.83 -21.12 -0.51
N PRO A 219 -6.92 -20.64 -1.15
CA PRO A 219 -7.07 -20.36 -2.58
C PRO A 219 -6.78 -18.89 -2.97
N TRP A 220 -5.75 -18.26 -2.39
CA TRP A 220 -5.35 -16.89 -2.69
C TRP A 220 -6.46 -15.87 -2.43
N GLN A 221 -7.17 -16.04 -1.32
CA GLN A 221 -8.13 -15.04 -0.85
C GLN A 221 -7.45 -13.68 -0.66
N ASP A 222 -8.21 -12.62 -0.94
CA ASP A 222 -7.79 -11.23 -0.83
C ASP A 222 -6.58 -10.85 -1.70
N SER A 223 -6.41 -11.55 -2.83
CA SER A 223 -5.39 -11.23 -3.82
C SER A 223 -5.95 -10.29 -4.88
N ASN A 224 -5.07 -9.66 -5.66
CA ASN A 224 -5.50 -8.99 -6.89
C ASN A 224 -4.82 -9.68 -8.07
N LEU A 225 -5.58 -9.99 -9.11
CA LEU A 225 -5.08 -10.57 -10.34
C LEU A 225 -5.06 -9.47 -11.40
N VAL A 226 -3.86 -9.18 -11.90
CA VAL A 226 -3.65 -8.32 -13.07
C VAL A 226 -3.39 -9.23 -14.26
N TYR A 227 -4.21 -9.15 -15.30
CA TYR A 227 -4.08 -10.06 -16.43
C TYR A 227 -4.36 -9.40 -17.76
N ILE A 228 -3.76 -9.96 -18.80
CA ILE A 228 -3.94 -9.55 -20.19
C ILE A 228 -4.55 -10.70 -20.98
N ARG A 229 -5.60 -10.37 -21.73
CA ARG A 229 -6.25 -11.28 -22.67
C ARG A 229 -5.49 -11.34 -23.98
N GLN A 230 -5.76 -12.35 -24.80
CA GLN A 230 -5.18 -12.46 -26.14
C GLN A 230 -5.52 -11.26 -27.06
N ASP A 231 -6.70 -10.67 -26.87
CA ASP A 231 -7.11 -9.44 -27.57
C ASP A 231 -6.40 -8.17 -27.04
N GLY A 232 -5.49 -8.34 -26.06
CA GLY A 232 -4.67 -7.30 -25.44
C GLY A 232 -5.36 -6.44 -24.41
N ARG A 233 -6.61 -6.76 -24.03
CA ARG A 233 -7.24 -6.08 -22.90
C ARG A 233 -6.51 -6.43 -21.62
N LEU A 234 -5.98 -5.39 -20.96
CA LEU A 234 -5.45 -5.44 -19.61
C LEU A 234 -6.59 -5.20 -18.61
N GLU A 235 -6.75 -6.10 -17.64
CA GLU A 235 -7.83 -6.11 -16.65
C GLU A 235 -7.26 -6.37 -15.24
N VAL A 236 -7.97 -5.87 -14.22
CA VAL A 236 -7.65 -6.12 -12.80
C VAL A 236 -8.90 -6.59 -12.07
N VAL A 237 -8.78 -7.69 -11.32
CA VAL A 237 -9.87 -8.26 -10.49
C VAL A 237 -9.38 -8.58 -9.07
N PRO A 238 -10.20 -8.41 -8.03
CA PRO A 238 -9.96 -9.02 -6.74
C PRO A 238 -10.22 -10.53 -6.85
N TYR A 239 -9.42 -11.34 -6.15
CA TYR A 239 -9.55 -12.79 -6.17
C TYR A 239 -9.79 -13.37 -4.77
N PRO A 240 -10.75 -14.30 -4.62
CA PRO A 240 -11.74 -14.71 -5.62
C PRO A 240 -12.79 -13.61 -5.84
N GLY A 241 -13.17 -13.34 -7.08
CA GLY A 241 -14.13 -12.29 -7.41
C GLY A 241 -14.40 -12.20 -8.91
N ALA A 242 -15.64 -11.82 -9.26
CA ALA A 242 -16.06 -11.67 -10.66
C ALA A 242 -16.03 -10.20 -11.14
N SER A 243 -15.87 -9.24 -10.22
CA SER A 243 -15.96 -7.81 -10.54
C SER A 243 -14.61 -7.28 -11.04
N ILE A 244 -14.58 -6.87 -12.31
CA ILE A 244 -13.44 -6.16 -12.90
C ILE A 244 -13.38 -4.75 -12.29
N LEU A 245 -12.25 -4.42 -11.64
CA LEU A 245 -12.01 -3.09 -11.06
C LEU A 245 -11.67 -2.06 -12.14
N GLY A 246 -11.03 -2.50 -13.22
CA GLY A 246 -10.80 -1.68 -14.41
C GLY A 246 -10.28 -2.50 -15.58
N ALA A 247 -10.48 -1.95 -16.77
CA ALA A 247 -10.13 -2.57 -18.04
C ALA A 247 -9.70 -1.51 -19.06
N THR A 248 -8.89 -1.92 -20.02
CA THR A 248 -8.44 -1.08 -21.15
C THR A 248 -9.08 -1.52 -22.46
N ALA A 249 -8.99 -0.67 -23.50
CA ALA A 249 -9.23 -1.10 -24.86
C ALA A 249 -8.05 -1.97 -25.33
N GLY A 250 -8.33 -3.18 -25.81
CA GLY A 250 -7.29 -4.14 -26.19
C GLY A 250 -6.69 -3.87 -27.56
N GLN A 251 -5.40 -4.22 -27.72
CA GLN A 251 -4.77 -4.43 -29.02
C GLN A 251 -4.14 -5.83 -29.02
N PRO A 252 -4.45 -6.70 -30.00
CA PRO A 252 -3.99 -8.08 -30.01
C PRO A 252 -2.50 -8.20 -29.71
N THR A 253 -2.16 -9.02 -28.72
CA THR A 253 -0.76 -9.24 -28.34
C THR A 253 -0.19 -10.40 -29.13
N SER A 254 1.02 -10.22 -29.69
CA SER A 254 1.79 -11.29 -30.31
C SER A 254 3.24 -11.25 -29.89
N GLY A 255 3.88 -12.42 -29.82
CA GLY A 255 5.28 -12.55 -29.45
C GLY A 255 5.56 -12.16 -27.99
N ARG A 256 6.84 -11.87 -27.71
CA ARG A 256 7.29 -11.51 -26.36
C ARG A 256 6.80 -10.12 -25.95
N GLN A 257 6.22 -10.05 -24.76
CA GLN A 257 5.67 -8.85 -24.14
C GLN A 257 6.29 -8.65 -22.75
N THR A 258 6.19 -7.42 -22.24
CA THR A 258 6.58 -7.08 -20.86
C THR A 258 5.39 -6.50 -20.13
N LEU A 259 4.98 -7.15 -19.05
CA LEU A 259 3.99 -6.65 -18.09
C LEU A 259 4.71 -6.03 -16.90
N ASN A 260 4.58 -4.72 -16.74
CA ASN A 260 5.02 -4.01 -15.55
C ASN A 260 3.81 -3.76 -14.65
N ILE A 261 3.95 -4.05 -13.35
CA ILE A 261 2.93 -3.81 -12.35
C ILE A 261 3.59 -3.09 -11.19
N GLU A 262 3.10 -1.92 -10.83
CA GLU A 262 3.43 -1.25 -9.58
C GLU A 262 2.20 -1.21 -8.70
N PHE A 263 2.36 -1.51 -7.42
CA PHE A 263 1.24 -1.48 -6.48
C PHE A 263 1.70 -0.98 -5.12
N GLU A 264 0.89 -0.12 -4.53
CA GLU A 264 1.20 0.57 -3.27
C GLU A 264 -0.11 0.90 -2.56
N ASN A 265 -0.32 0.38 -1.34
CA ASN A 265 -1.57 0.55 -0.61
C ASN A 265 -2.79 0.18 -1.49
N ASN A 266 -3.70 1.11 -1.73
CA ASN A 266 -4.88 0.96 -2.58
C ASN A 266 -4.64 1.26 -4.07
N TYR A 267 -3.43 1.69 -4.43
CA TYR A 267 -3.05 2.07 -5.78
C TYR A 267 -2.41 0.91 -6.54
N LEU A 268 -2.72 0.81 -7.83
CA LEU A 268 -2.08 -0.08 -8.78
C LEU A 268 -1.97 0.57 -10.15
N LEU A 269 -0.81 0.39 -10.77
CA LEU A 269 -0.51 0.75 -12.15
C LEU A 269 -0.02 -0.49 -12.87
N ALA A 270 -0.65 -0.84 -13.99
CA ALA A 270 -0.22 -1.94 -14.85
C ALA A 270 -0.01 -1.45 -16.27
N GLU A 271 1.07 -1.89 -16.91
CA GLU A 271 1.48 -1.47 -18.24
C GLU A 271 1.96 -2.65 -19.08
N VAL A 272 1.47 -2.75 -20.32
CA VAL A 272 1.95 -3.69 -21.35
C VAL A 272 2.03 -2.96 -22.68
N GLY A 273 3.23 -2.80 -23.23
CA GLY A 273 3.44 -2.03 -24.45
C GLY A 273 2.97 -0.58 -24.29
N GLN A 274 1.97 -0.17 -25.08
CA GLN A 274 1.33 1.15 -24.98
C GLN A 274 0.07 1.16 -24.10
N THR A 275 -0.40 -0.02 -23.67
CA THR A 275 -1.61 -0.16 -22.85
C THR A 275 -1.26 0.10 -21.39
N ARG A 276 -2.03 1.00 -20.74
CA ARG A 276 -1.85 1.42 -19.36
C ARG A 276 -3.18 1.38 -18.60
N LEU A 277 -3.18 0.80 -17.41
CA LEU A 277 -4.34 0.70 -16.52
C LEU A 277 -3.96 1.17 -15.12
N GLU A 278 -4.77 2.06 -14.55
CA GLU A 278 -4.56 2.63 -13.21
C GLU A 278 -5.81 2.41 -12.34
N ILE A 279 -5.60 1.95 -11.11
CA ILE A 279 -6.65 1.63 -10.13
C ILE A 279 -6.26 2.28 -8.79
N SER A 280 -7.20 2.91 -8.09
CA SER A 280 -6.99 3.55 -6.79
C SER A 280 -7.87 2.98 -5.67
N THR A 281 -8.52 1.85 -5.92
CA THR A 281 -9.55 1.25 -5.05
C THR A 281 -9.28 -0.22 -4.72
N LEU A 282 -8.01 -0.66 -4.67
CA LEU A 282 -7.70 -2.04 -4.25
C LEU A 282 -8.19 -2.29 -2.82
N SER A 283 -8.99 -3.34 -2.64
CA SER A 283 -9.65 -3.67 -1.37
C SER A 283 -8.72 -4.33 -0.34
N SER A 284 -7.72 -5.09 -0.79
CA SER A 284 -6.80 -5.83 0.08
C SER A 284 -5.41 -5.20 0.09
N GLN A 285 -4.91 -4.87 1.30
CA GLN A 285 -3.57 -4.34 1.57
C GLN A 285 -2.72 -5.34 2.37
N GLY A 286 -3.02 -6.64 2.26
CA GLY A 286 -2.25 -7.68 2.94
C GLY A 286 -0.88 -7.93 2.29
N PHE A 287 0.05 -8.50 3.04
CA PHE A 287 1.27 -9.04 2.46
C PHE A 287 1.01 -10.38 1.79
N GLY A 288 1.50 -10.57 0.57
CA GLY A 288 1.35 -11.85 -0.11
C GLY A 288 2.44 -12.12 -1.12
N ARG A 289 2.36 -13.29 -1.75
CA ARG A 289 3.28 -13.68 -2.81
C ARG A 289 2.91 -12.97 -4.11
N VAL A 290 3.82 -13.01 -5.06
CA VAL A 290 3.51 -12.67 -6.45
C VAL A 290 3.69 -13.92 -7.28
N LEU A 291 2.66 -14.27 -8.06
CA LEU A 291 2.61 -15.52 -8.80
C LEU A 291 2.11 -15.27 -10.22
N PRO A 292 2.87 -15.61 -11.27
CA PRO A 292 2.33 -15.62 -12.62
C PRO A 292 1.32 -16.77 -12.76
N ALA A 293 0.32 -16.56 -13.59
CA ALA A 293 -0.80 -17.46 -13.78
C ALA A 293 -1.32 -17.46 -15.22
N VAL A 294 -1.93 -18.57 -15.64
CA VAL A 294 -2.60 -18.69 -16.94
C VAL A 294 -3.97 -19.35 -16.83
N PHE A 295 -4.91 -18.89 -17.64
CA PHE A 295 -6.20 -19.55 -17.85
C PHE A 295 -6.46 -19.70 -19.34
N GLY A 296 -6.68 -20.95 -19.79
CA GLY A 296 -6.99 -21.26 -21.20
C GLY A 296 -5.83 -21.06 -22.19
N VAL A 297 -4.72 -20.44 -21.79
CA VAL A 297 -3.52 -20.25 -22.61
C VAL A 297 -2.34 -21.12 -22.18
N ASP A 298 -1.48 -21.43 -23.16
CA ASP A 298 -0.09 -21.81 -22.91
C ASP A 298 0.77 -20.56 -22.99
N ALA A 299 1.56 -20.30 -21.96
CA ALA A 299 2.46 -19.16 -21.92
C ALA A 299 3.81 -19.51 -21.32
N ASP A 300 4.85 -18.85 -21.81
CA ASP A 300 6.18 -18.92 -21.25
C ASP A 300 6.50 -17.61 -20.53
N VAL A 301 7.03 -17.71 -19.31
CA VAL A 301 7.60 -16.57 -18.58
C VAL A 301 9.12 -16.68 -18.71
N HIS A 302 9.71 -15.76 -19.47
CA HIS A 302 11.15 -15.75 -19.75
C HIS A 302 11.96 -15.16 -18.60
N ALA A 303 11.41 -14.12 -17.98
CA ALA A 303 12.01 -13.45 -16.83
C ALA A 303 10.92 -12.85 -15.97
N MET A 304 11.12 -12.87 -14.65
CA MET A 304 10.30 -12.12 -13.71
C MET A 304 11.22 -11.51 -12.66
N GLN A 305 11.05 -10.21 -12.42
CA GLN A 305 11.78 -9.42 -11.44
C GLN A 305 10.78 -8.80 -10.48
N LEU A 306 11.13 -8.76 -9.21
CA LEU A 306 10.32 -8.23 -8.13
C LEU A 306 11.17 -7.28 -7.29
N VAL A 307 10.59 -6.16 -6.90
CA VAL A 307 11.16 -5.25 -5.91
C VAL A 307 10.13 -5.01 -4.82
N CYS A 308 10.50 -5.34 -3.59
CA CYS A 308 9.73 -5.06 -2.39
C CYS A 308 9.97 -3.60 -1.98
N ARG A 309 8.87 -2.84 -1.91
CA ARG A 309 8.84 -1.43 -1.48
C ARG A 309 8.04 -1.30 -0.18
N ASP A 310 7.99 -2.37 0.60
CA ASP A 310 7.43 -2.38 1.94
C ASP A 310 8.26 -1.47 2.83
N THR A 311 7.56 -0.58 3.52
CA THR A 311 8.15 0.34 4.49
C THR A 311 7.92 -0.14 5.93
N ILE A 312 7.32 -1.32 6.07
CA ILE A 312 6.95 -1.93 7.34
C ILE A 312 7.29 -3.41 7.27
N ASP A 313 8.04 -3.87 8.26
CA ASP A 313 8.38 -5.28 8.39
C ASP A 313 7.17 -6.09 8.87
N ARG A 314 7.29 -7.41 8.71
CA ARG A 314 6.22 -8.38 8.93
C ARG A 314 6.18 -8.92 10.36
#